data_AF-A0A1F6HT15-F1
#
_entry.id   AF-A0A1F6HT15-F1
#
_cell.length_a   1.000
_cell.length_b   1.000
_cell.length_c   1.000
_cell.angle_alpha   90.00
_cell.angle_beta   90.00
_cell.angle_gamma   90.00
#
_symmetry.space_group_name_H-M   'P 1'
#
loop_
_entity.id
_entity.type
_entity.pdbx_description
1 polymer ?
#
loop_
_entity_poly.entity_id
_entity_poly.type
_entity_poly.pdbx_seq_one_letter_code
_entity_poly.pdbx_strand_id
1 'polypeptide(L)'
;MLIVKHKSSGFTLIELIVVLSVAAVISLIGIASFVSYSQQQSINTAAADIANMFSLAKSRAASQVKPSSCSGALNGYRISIPDIASKTYQLDAVCSSGDSLILTNTLPSNISFGSANSTIFTFYVLTGGFTMNGLDGTIVLSGFGKSKTITVDSLGNVR
;
A
#
# COMPACT_ATOMS: atom_id res chain seq x y z
N MET A 1 52.52 12.17 -45.61
CA MET A 1 51.80 12.03 -44.33
C MET A 1 50.99 13.30 -44.11
N LEU A 2 49.66 13.26 -44.29
CA LEU A 2 48.78 14.42 -44.17
C LEU A 2 48.42 14.64 -42.69
N ILE A 3 48.75 15.82 -42.16
CA ILE A 3 48.36 16.22 -40.80
C ILE A 3 46.95 16.81 -40.87
N VAL A 4 45.97 16.11 -40.29
CA VAL A 4 44.60 16.61 -40.15
C VAL A 4 44.54 17.54 -38.94
N LYS A 5 44.27 18.83 -39.16
CA LYS A 5 44.07 19.82 -38.08
C LYS A 5 42.68 19.62 -37.47
N HIS A 6 42.62 19.18 -36.22
CA HIS A 6 41.36 19.08 -35.47
C HIS A 6 40.92 20.48 -35.00
N LYS A 7 39.72 20.92 -35.40
CA LYS A 7 39.14 22.20 -35.00
C LYS A 7 38.40 22.00 -33.68
N SER A 8 38.97 22.45 -32.56
CA SER A 8 38.26 22.39 -31.27
C SER A 8 37.17 23.46 -31.23
N SER A 9 35.90 23.07 -31.28
CA SER A 9 34.80 23.98 -30.93
C SER A 9 34.54 23.88 -29.43
N GLY A 10 34.75 24.98 -28.71
CA GLY A 10 34.35 25.12 -27.31
C GLY A 10 33.00 25.84 -27.20
N PHE A 11 32.30 25.62 -26.10
CA PHE A 11 31.12 26.41 -25.74
C PHE A 11 31.54 27.83 -25.33
N THR A 12 30.72 28.81 -25.67
CA THR A 12 30.94 30.18 -25.18
C THR A 12 30.52 30.29 -23.70
N LEU A 13 31.13 31.23 -22.97
CA LEU A 13 30.77 31.45 -21.56
C LEU A 13 29.29 31.85 -21.42
N ILE A 14 28.78 32.65 -22.36
CA ILE A 14 27.37 33.06 -22.37
C ILE A 14 26.43 31.88 -22.64
N GLU A 15 26.79 30.96 -23.54
CA GLU A 15 25.99 29.76 -23.84
C GLU A 15 25.87 28.84 -22.64
N LEU A 16 26.95 28.66 -21.89
CA LEU A 16 26.94 27.86 -20.66
C LEU A 16 26.06 28.50 -19.57
N ILE A 17 26.07 29.83 -19.42
CA ILE A 17 25.19 30.53 -18.47
C ILE A 17 23.72 30.37 -18.88
N VAL A 18 23.39 30.51 -20.17
CA VAL A 18 22.01 30.35 -20.66
C VAL A 18 21.53 28.91 -20.44
N VAL A 19 22.32 27.89 -20.78
CA VAL A 19 21.94 26.49 -20.57
C VAL A 19 21.76 26.17 -19.08
N LEU A 20 22.69 26.61 -18.22
CA LEU A 20 22.57 26.38 -16.78
C LEU A 20 21.37 27.09 -16.17
N SER A 21 21.06 28.31 -16.61
CA SER A 21 19.87 29.03 -16.13
C SER A 21 18.57 28.33 -16.52
N VAL A 22 18.45 27.87 -17.77
CA VAL A 22 17.28 27.08 -18.22
C VAL A 22 17.20 25.76 -17.46
N ALA A 23 18.32 25.04 -17.32
CA ALA A 23 18.37 23.79 -16.58
C ALA A 23 17.99 23.96 -15.11
N ALA A 24 18.40 25.06 -14.47
CA ALA A 24 18.04 25.38 -13.10
C ALA A 24 16.52 25.56 -12.94
N VAL A 25 15.89 26.33 -13.84
CA VAL A 25 14.43 26.54 -13.82
C VAL A 25 13.67 25.23 -13.98
N ILE A 26 14.06 24.39 -14.95
CA ILE A 26 13.42 23.09 -15.17
C ILE A 26 13.62 22.16 -13.97
N SER A 27 14.81 22.15 -13.38
CA SER A 27 15.13 21.30 -12.23
C SER A 27 14.25 21.61 -11.01
N LEU A 28 13.99 22.88 -10.74
CA LEU A 28 13.13 23.30 -9.63
C LEU A 28 11.69 22.76 -9.77
N ILE A 29 11.13 22.85 -10.97
CA ILE A 29 9.79 22.32 -11.27
C ILE A 29 9.79 20.79 -11.17
N GLY A 30 10.84 20.14 -11.68
CA GLY A 30 10.99 18.69 -11.64
C GLY A 30 11.00 18.14 -10.22
N ILE A 31 11.73 18.78 -9.30
CA ILE A 31 11.81 18.36 -7.89
C ILE A 31 10.44 18.44 -7.21
N ALA A 32 9.69 19.53 -7.39
CA ALA A 32 8.37 19.68 -6.79
C ALA A 32 7.39 18.59 -7.27
N SER A 33 7.42 18.28 -8.57
CA SER A 33 6.60 17.21 -9.16
C SER A 33 6.99 15.83 -8.62
N PHE A 34 8.29 15.56 -8.51
CA PHE A 34 8.81 14.31 -7.95
C PHE A 34 8.37 14.09 -6.51
N VAL A 35 8.38 15.13 -5.67
CA VAL A 35 7.89 15.05 -4.29
C VAL A 35 6.40 14.68 -4.25
N SER A 36 5.56 15.35 -5.03
CA SER A 36 4.11 15.04 -5.07
C SER A 36 3.83 13.62 -5.56
N TYR A 37 4.60 13.15 -6.54
CA TYR A 37 4.53 11.79 -7.05
C TYR A 37 4.96 10.76 -5.99
N SER A 38 6.08 11.00 -5.31
CA SER A 38 6.57 10.13 -4.22
C SER A 38 5.56 10.00 -3.07
N GLN A 39 4.92 11.11 -2.69
CA GLN A 39 3.84 11.11 -1.70
C GLN A 39 2.62 10.29 -2.16
N GLN A 40 2.21 10.43 -3.42
CA GLN A 40 1.12 9.62 -3.98
C GLN A 40 1.48 8.14 -4.03
N GLN A 41 2.71 7.82 -4.42
CA GLN A 41 3.19 6.45 -4.49
C GLN A 41 3.20 5.80 -3.11
N SER A 42 3.56 6.55 -2.06
CA SER A 42 3.51 6.05 -0.68
C SER A 42 2.10 5.61 -0.27
N ILE A 43 1.07 6.39 -0.63
CA ILE A 43 -0.34 6.04 -0.36
C ILE A 43 -0.77 4.83 -1.20
N ASN A 44 -0.36 4.78 -2.47
CA ASN A 44 -0.68 3.67 -3.37
C ASN A 44 -0.05 2.36 -2.89
N THR A 45 1.20 2.38 -2.43
CA THR A 45 1.87 1.21 -1.86
C THR A 45 1.15 0.73 -0.60
N ALA A 46 0.80 1.63 0.33
CA ALA A 46 0.04 1.26 1.51
C ALA A 46 -1.32 0.62 1.18
N ALA A 47 -2.02 1.14 0.16
CA ALA A 47 -3.26 0.55 -0.33
C ALA A 47 -3.04 -0.83 -0.96
N ALA A 48 -1.97 -0.99 -1.75
CA ALA A 48 -1.61 -2.26 -2.36
C ALA A 48 -1.24 -3.33 -1.32
N ASP A 49 -0.55 -2.95 -0.25
CA ASP A 49 -0.20 -3.87 0.85
C ASP A 49 -1.45 -4.40 1.56
N ILE A 50 -2.45 -3.54 1.79
CA ILE A 50 -3.76 -3.95 2.30
C ILE A 50 -4.44 -4.90 1.31
N ALA A 51 -4.50 -4.55 0.02
CA ALA A 51 -5.11 -5.41 -1.01
C ALA A 51 -4.42 -6.79 -1.14
N ASN A 52 -3.09 -6.82 -0.99
CA ASN A 52 -2.30 -8.06 -0.96
C ASN A 52 -2.66 -8.91 0.27
N MET A 53 -2.89 -8.29 1.43
CA MET A 53 -3.35 -8.99 2.63
C MET A 53 -4.74 -9.62 2.43
N PHE A 54 -5.67 -8.93 1.78
CA PHE A 54 -6.98 -9.49 1.39
C PHE A 54 -6.83 -10.68 0.45
N SER A 55 -5.99 -10.56 -0.57
CA SER A 55 -5.71 -11.65 -1.51
C SER A 55 -5.08 -12.86 -0.81
N LEU A 56 -4.18 -12.62 0.14
CA LEU A 56 -3.55 -13.66 0.95
C LEU A 56 -4.58 -14.36 1.85
N ALA A 57 -5.42 -13.61 2.57
CA ALA A 57 -6.46 -14.17 3.43
C ALA A 57 -7.44 -15.03 2.63
N LYS A 58 -7.93 -14.51 1.50
CA LYS A 58 -8.82 -15.22 0.57
C LYS A 58 -8.18 -16.50 0.04
N SER A 59 -6.93 -16.43 -0.43
CA SER A 59 -6.21 -17.59 -0.96
C SER A 59 -5.99 -18.66 0.11
N ARG A 60 -5.65 -18.27 1.35
CA ARG A 60 -5.42 -19.22 2.44
C ARG A 60 -6.72 -19.84 2.96
N ALA A 61 -7.81 -19.08 3.01
CA ALA A 61 -9.13 -19.61 3.33
C ALA A 61 -9.59 -20.64 2.29
N ALA A 62 -9.42 -20.33 1.00
CA ALA A 62 -9.80 -21.22 -0.10
C ALA A 62 -8.96 -22.52 -0.13
N SER A 63 -7.67 -22.43 0.17
CA SER A 63 -6.76 -23.59 0.21
C SER A 63 -6.75 -24.32 1.55
N GLN A 64 -7.48 -23.81 2.56
CA GLN A 64 -7.55 -24.39 3.91
C GLN A 64 -6.18 -24.63 4.55
N VAL A 65 -5.19 -23.80 4.21
CA VAL A 65 -3.83 -23.93 4.76
C VAL A 65 -3.91 -23.65 6.25
N LYS A 66 -3.75 -24.66 7.09
CA LYS A 66 -3.78 -24.47 8.54
C LYS A 66 -2.38 -24.10 9.06
N PRO A 67 -2.19 -22.92 9.69
CA PRO A 67 -0.90 -22.58 10.29
C PRO A 67 -0.65 -23.41 11.55
N SER A 68 0.61 -23.67 11.88
CA SER A 68 0.99 -24.45 13.07
C SER A 68 0.58 -23.78 14.38
N SER A 69 0.44 -22.44 14.39
CA SER A 69 -0.06 -21.68 15.53
C SER A 69 -1.55 -21.90 15.81
N CYS A 70 -2.31 -22.35 14.81
CA CYS A 70 -3.73 -22.62 14.92
C CYS A 70 -3.98 -23.96 15.61
N SER A 71 -4.40 -23.94 16.87
CA SER A 71 -4.90 -25.14 17.56
C SER A 71 -6.37 -25.38 17.20
N GLY A 72 -6.80 -26.65 17.16
CA GLY A 72 -8.18 -27.02 16.78
C GLY A 72 -8.51 -26.92 15.28
N ALA A 73 -9.78 -26.75 14.94
CA ALA A 73 -10.23 -26.63 13.55
C ALA A 73 -10.01 -25.20 13.02
N LEU A 74 -9.54 -25.07 11.78
CA LEU A 74 -9.45 -23.78 11.10
C LEU A 74 -10.86 -23.38 10.65
N ASN A 75 -11.34 -22.23 11.08
CA ASN A 75 -12.64 -21.68 10.70
C ASN A 75 -12.52 -20.62 9.60
N GLY A 76 -11.39 -19.93 9.51
CA GLY A 76 -11.20 -18.88 8.52
C GLY A 76 -9.95 -18.04 8.73
N TYR A 77 -9.88 -16.97 7.95
CA TYR A 77 -8.86 -15.92 8.05
C TYR A 77 -9.54 -14.58 8.23
N ARG A 78 -9.07 -13.81 9.21
CA ARG A 78 -9.68 -12.54 9.60
C ARG A 78 -8.68 -11.41 9.49
N ILE A 79 -9.05 -10.38 8.75
CA ILE A 79 -8.32 -9.13 8.70
C ILE A 79 -9.00 -8.18 9.67
N SER A 80 -8.23 -7.61 10.59
CA SER A 80 -8.73 -6.64 11.55
C SER A 80 -7.90 -5.36 11.54
N ILE A 81 -8.59 -4.23 11.68
CA ILE A 81 -8.00 -2.93 11.98
C ILE A 81 -8.37 -2.65 13.45
N PRO A 82 -7.54 -3.08 14.41
CA PRO A 82 -7.92 -3.07 15.83
C PRO A 82 -8.03 -1.66 16.38
N ASP A 83 -7.11 -0.78 15.98
CA ASP A 83 -7.09 0.61 16.42
C ASP A 83 -6.49 1.52 15.33
N ILE A 84 -7.26 2.53 14.93
CA ILE A 84 -6.83 3.52 13.94
C ILE A 84 -5.66 4.39 14.43
N ALA A 85 -5.52 4.59 15.75
CA ALA A 85 -4.44 5.39 16.33
C ALA A 85 -3.11 4.63 16.27
N SER A 86 -3.14 3.32 16.51
CA SER A 86 -1.97 2.44 16.35
C SER A 86 -1.48 2.32 14.90
N LYS A 87 -2.31 2.69 13.92
CA LYS A 87 -2.04 2.51 12.47
C LYS A 87 -1.74 1.05 12.07
N THR A 88 -2.11 0.10 12.91
CA THR A 88 -1.86 -1.32 12.67
C THR A 88 -3.05 -1.97 11.98
N TYR A 89 -2.75 -2.96 11.16
CA TYR A 89 -3.71 -3.87 10.57
C TYR A 89 -3.09 -5.26 10.54
N GLN A 90 -3.90 -6.27 10.83
CA GLN A 90 -3.39 -7.62 11.05
C GLN A 90 -4.28 -8.66 10.38
N LEU A 91 -3.65 -9.80 10.08
CA LEU A 91 -4.26 -11.01 9.60
C LEU A 91 -4.14 -12.07 10.69
N ASP A 92 -5.27 -12.60 11.11
CA ASP A 92 -5.40 -13.70 12.06
C ASP A 92 -5.92 -14.95 11.34
N ALA A 93 -5.49 -16.13 11.79
CA ALA A 93 -6.19 -17.37 11.53
C ALA A 93 -7.23 -17.57 12.64
N VAL A 94 -8.49 -17.72 12.26
CA VAL A 94 -9.60 -17.96 13.18
C VAL A 94 -9.71 -19.46 13.41
N CYS A 95 -9.44 -19.91 14.63
CA CYS A 95 -9.44 -21.33 14.97
C CYS A 95 -10.43 -21.63 16.09
N SER A 96 -10.87 -22.88 16.18
CA SER A 96 -11.87 -23.28 17.18
C SER A 96 -11.41 -23.11 18.62
N SER A 97 -10.10 -23.08 18.87
CA SER A 97 -9.51 -22.84 20.19
C SER A 97 -9.09 -21.38 20.45
N GLY A 98 -9.36 -20.47 19.51
CA GLY A 98 -8.94 -19.07 19.58
C GLY A 98 -8.19 -18.60 18.34
N ASP A 99 -8.03 -17.29 18.23
CA ASP A 99 -7.40 -16.67 17.07
C ASP A 99 -5.87 -16.70 17.17
N SER A 100 -5.21 -16.91 16.05
CA SER A 100 -3.75 -16.95 15.95
C SER A 100 -3.26 -15.85 15.03
N LEU A 101 -2.43 -14.94 15.55
CA LEU A 101 -1.82 -13.88 14.75
C LEU A 101 -0.89 -14.47 13.68
N ILE A 102 -1.07 -14.05 12.43
CA ILE A 102 -0.30 -14.54 11.28
C ILE A 102 0.62 -13.46 10.73
N LEU A 103 0.09 -12.26 10.57
CA LEU A 103 0.82 -11.13 10.03
C LEU A 103 0.27 -9.87 10.67
N THR A 104 1.14 -8.98 11.10
CA THR A 104 0.78 -7.63 11.53
C THR A 104 1.65 -6.65 10.77
N ASN A 105 1.01 -5.61 10.25
CA ASN A 105 1.67 -4.53 9.54
C ASN A 105 1.20 -3.19 10.11
N THR A 106 2.04 -2.18 9.93
CA THR A 106 1.75 -0.80 10.37
C THR A 106 1.84 0.12 9.16
N LEU A 107 0.91 1.07 9.05
CA LEU A 107 0.99 2.09 8.02
C LEU A 107 2.25 2.97 8.23
N PRO A 108 2.81 3.52 7.14
CA PRO A 108 3.88 4.51 7.23
C PRO A 108 3.51 5.73 8.09
N SER A 109 4.50 6.39 8.68
CA SER A 109 4.32 7.49 9.63
C SER A 109 3.44 8.64 9.11
N ASN A 110 3.45 8.91 7.81
CA ASN A 110 2.69 9.99 7.16
C ASN A 110 1.30 9.57 6.63
N ILE A 111 0.89 8.31 6.85
CA ILE A 111 -0.39 7.78 6.42
C ILE A 111 -1.20 7.37 7.66
N SER A 112 -2.52 7.55 7.62
CA SER A 112 -3.45 7.16 8.67
C SER A 112 -4.75 6.62 8.07
N PHE A 113 -5.53 5.93 8.88
CA PHE A 113 -6.91 5.57 8.51
C PHE A 113 -7.82 6.80 8.62
N GLY A 114 -8.78 6.92 7.68
CA GLY A 114 -9.62 8.11 7.51
C GLY A 114 -10.94 8.11 8.30
N SER A 115 -11.38 6.98 8.87
CA SER A 115 -12.58 6.93 9.72
C SER A 115 -12.50 5.86 10.81
N ALA A 116 -13.21 6.11 11.92
CA ALA A 116 -12.86 5.69 13.29
C ALA A 116 -13.41 4.34 13.79
N ASN A 117 -13.82 3.44 12.91
CA ASN A 117 -14.46 2.20 13.36
C ASN A 117 -13.58 0.99 13.10
N SER A 118 -13.36 0.18 14.14
CA SER A 118 -12.75 -1.12 13.98
C SER A 118 -13.56 -1.92 12.97
N THR A 119 -12.91 -2.30 11.87
CA THR A 119 -13.55 -3.03 10.78
C THR A 119 -12.88 -4.39 10.68
N ILE A 120 -13.73 -5.42 10.59
CA ILE A 120 -13.30 -6.80 10.58
C ILE A 120 -13.80 -7.45 9.30
N PHE A 121 -12.90 -8.12 8.59
CA PHE A 121 -13.19 -8.84 7.36
C PHE A 121 -12.81 -10.30 7.55
N THR A 122 -13.76 -11.22 7.38
CA THR A 122 -13.52 -12.64 7.63
C THR A 122 -13.80 -13.47 6.38
N PHE A 123 -12.80 -14.23 5.95
CA PHE A 123 -12.89 -15.25 4.93
C PHE A 123 -13.01 -16.61 5.61
N TYR A 124 -14.18 -17.23 5.53
CA TYR A 124 -14.37 -18.56 6.11
C TYR A 124 -13.80 -19.65 5.20
N VAL A 125 -13.34 -20.73 5.81
CA VAL A 125 -13.06 -21.97 5.06
C VAL A 125 -14.38 -22.66 4.66
N LEU A 126 -14.30 -23.68 3.81
CA LEU A 126 -15.43 -24.55 3.40
C LEU A 126 -16.74 -23.81 3.13
N THR A 127 -16.95 -23.26 1.91
CA THR A 127 -18.21 -22.58 1.48
C THR A 127 -18.74 -21.44 2.38
N GLY A 128 -18.13 -21.17 3.54
CA GLY A 128 -18.63 -20.20 4.53
C GLY A 128 -18.58 -18.75 4.05
N GLY A 129 -18.04 -18.52 2.86
CA GLY A 129 -18.08 -17.23 2.18
C GLY A 129 -17.24 -16.18 2.88
N PHE A 130 -17.69 -14.94 2.76
CA PHE A 130 -17.00 -13.77 3.26
C PHE A 130 -17.98 -12.89 4.03
N THR A 131 -17.57 -12.40 5.19
CA THR A 131 -18.35 -11.47 5.99
C THR A 131 -17.53 -10.24 6.34
N MET A 132 -18.24 -9.12 6.47
CA MET A 132 -17.69 -7.88 6.97
C MET A 132 -18.48 -7.45 8.20
N ASN A 133 -17.77 -6.98 9.22
CA ASN A 133 -18.35 -6.34 10.39
C ASN A 133 -17.79 -4.92 10.47
N GLY A 134 -18.66 -3.92 10.27
CA GLY A 134 -18.28 -2.50 10.19
C GLY A 134 -18.88 -1.79 8.95
N LEU A 135 -18.42 -0.56 8.68
CA LEU A 135 -18.85 0.29 7.56
C LEU A 135 -18.67 -0.43 6.21
N ASP A 136 -19.70 -0.41 5.35
CA ASP A 136 -19.88 -0.76 3.92
C ASP A 136 -18.68 -1.27 3.08
N GLY A 137 -17.78 -2.05 3.66
CA GLY A 137 -16.55 -2.52 3.03
C GLY A 137 -15.55 -1.43 2.65
N THR A 138 -15.55 -0.26 3.29
CA THR A 138 -14.64 0.83 2.89
C THR A 138 -13.49 1.05 3.88
N ILE A 139 -12.27 1.16 3.35
CA ILE A 139 -11.08 1.53 4.10
C ILE A 139 -10.52 2.80 3.46
N VAL A 140 -10.49 3.90 4.22
CA VAL A 140 -9.94 5.17 3.74
C VAL A 140 -8.53 5.33 4.30
N LEU A 141 -7.57 5.60 3.42
CA LEU A 141 -6.22 6.01 3.77
C LEU A 141 -6.06 7.51 3.50
N SER A 142 -5.46 8.23 4.44
CA SER A 142 -5.19 9.66 4.35
C SER A 142 -3.73 9.94 4.63
N GLY A 143 -3.09 10.81 3.85
CA GLY A 143 -1.69 11.19 4.03
C GLY A 143 -1.28 12.28 3.05
N PHE A 144 -0.33 13.14 3.43
CA PHE A 144 0.18 14.22 2.56
C PHE A 144 -0.91 15.15 1.96
N GLY A 145 -2.03 15.36 2.67
CA GLY A 145 -3.17 16.14 2.17
C GLY A 145 -3.98 15.44 1.07
N LYS A 146 -3.73 14.16 0.81
CA LYS A 146 -4.43 13.32 -0.16
C LYS A 146 -5.13 12.16 0.55
N SER A 147 -6.14 11.60 -0.09
CA SER A 147 -6.84 10.40 0.39
C SER A 147 -6.99 9.36 -0.71
N LYS A 148 -7.02 8.09 -0.29
CA LYS A 148 -7.27 6.93 -1.15
C LYS A 148 -8.26 6.02 -0.46
N THR A 149 -9.39 5.78 -1.11
CA THR A 149 -10.40 4.82 -0.64
C THR A 149 -10.16 3.47 -1.29
N ILE A 150 -10.21 2.44 -0.48
CA ILE A 150 -10.20 1.03 -0.86
C ILE A 150 -11.62 0.53 -0.60
N THR A 151 -12.25 -0.08 -1.60
CA THR A 151 -13.58 -0.65 -1.45
C THR A 151 -13.51 -2.17 -1.57
N VAL A 152 -14.13 -2.85 -0.61
CA VAL A 152 -14.27 -4.30 -0.56
C VAL A 152 -15.71 -4.63 -0.93
N ASP A 153 -15.91 -5.55 -1.87
CA ASP A 153 -17.25 -6.02 -2.23
C ASP A 153 -17.74 -7.14 -1.31
N SER A 154 -19.01 -7.52 -1.43
CA SER A 154 -19.62 -8.61 -0.63
C SER A 154 -18.99 -9.99 -0.84
N LEU A 155 -18.07 -10.14 -1.79
CA LEU A 155 -17.30 -11.38 -2.06
C LEU A 155 -15.84 -11.27 -1.60
N GLY A 156 -15.48 -10.18 -0.91
CA GLY A 156 -14.15 -9.92 -0.40
C GLY A 156 -13.12 -9.55 -1.47
N ASN A 157 -13.56 -9.09 -2.65
CA ASN A 157 -12.65 -8.52 -3.64
C ASN A 157 -12.40 -7.04 -3.35
N VAL A 158 -11.15 -6.62 -3.52
CA VAL A 158 -10.70 -5.26 -3.27
C VAL A 158 -10.63 -4.46 -4.58
N ARG A 159 -11.12 -3.22 -4.58
CA ARG A 159 -11.17 -2.28 -5.71
C ARG A 159 -10.69 -0.89 -5.32
#